data_AF-A0A3B9BMG0-F1
#
_entry.id   AF-A0A3B9BMG0-F1
#
_cell.length_a   1.000
_cell.length_b   1.000
_cell.length_c   1.000
_cell.angle_alpha   90.00
_cell.angle_beta   90.00
_cell.angle_gamma   90.00
#
_symmetry.space_group_name_H-M   'P 1'
#
loop_
_entity.id
_entity.type
_entity.pdbx_description
1 polymer ?
#
loop_
_entity_poly.entity_id
_entity_poly.type
_entity_poly.pdbx_seq_one_letter_code
_entity_poly.pdbx_strand_id
1 'polypeptide(L)'
;QSEIIATLPPNCRVIAQGTGDLGQRMGRIFRQLPPGPVVLVGSDIPEIGARHIAAAFSKLGDCDAVLGPAGDGGFWLVAMRRIRRFPGANVQGPFSPVRWSSEFALPDTMAAMRALNMHVGIGATLADIDNGRDYARWQARQMRQARRG
;
A
#
# COMPACT_ATOMS: atom_id res chain seq x y z
N GLN A 1 -19.50 2.01 -11.31
CA GLN A 1 -18.58 3.11 -10.93
C GLN A 1 -19.34 4.33 -10.42
N SER A 2 -20.51 4.66 -10.99
CA SER A 2 -21.31 5.86 -10.67
C SER A 2 -21.80 5.97 -9.22
N GLU A 3 -22.20 4.86 -8.57
CA GLU A 3 -22.68 4.87 -7.17
C GLU A 3 -21.58 5.08 -6.12
N ILE A 4 -20.39 4.50 -6.33
CA ILE A 4 -19.27 4.63 -5.37
C ILE A 4 -18.77 6.08 -5.32
N ILE A 5 -18.75 6.77 -6.46
CA ILE A 5 -18.28 8.15 -6.53
C ILE A 5 -19.22 9.09 -5.75
N ALA A 6 -20.53 8.80 -5.75
CA ALA A 6 -21.53 9.61 -5.09
C ALA A 6 -21.44 9.55 -3.55
N THR A 7 -20.79 8.54 -2.98
CA THR A 7 -20.64 8.35 -1.53
C THR A 7 -19.27 8.78 -1.00
N LEU A 8 -18.37 9.27 -1.86
CA LEU A 8 -17.05 9.72 -1.43
C LEU A 8 -17.12 11.07 -0.68
N PRO A 9 -16.24 11.29 0.31
CA PRO A 9 -16.10 12.59 0.94
C PRO A 9 -15.85 13.71 -0.08
N PRO A 10 -16.33 14.94 0.20
CA PRO A 10 -16.00 16.09 -0.64
C PRO A 10 -14.47 16.23 -0.71
N ASN A 11 -13.95 16.50 -1.92
CA ASN A 11 -12.52 16.61 -2.27
C ASN A 11 -11.76 15.29 -2.51
N CYS A 12 -12.43 14.14 -2.58
CA CYS A 12 -11.81 12.93 -3.11
C CYS A 12 -11.71 12.96 -4.64
N ARG A 13 -10.49 12.86 -5.17
CA ARG A 13 -10.25 12.69 -6.61
C ARG A 13 -10.29 11.20 -6.96
N VAL A 14 -11.11 10.86 -7.94
CA VAL A 14 -11.18 9.49 -8.49
C VAL A 14 -10.24 9.40 -9.68
N ILE A 15 -9.30 8.46 -9.60
CA ILE A 15 -8.36 8.16 -10.68
C ILE A 15 -8.58 6.71 -11.10
N ALA A 16 -8.88 6.48 -12.37
CA ALA A 16 -8.99 5.12 -12.89
C ALA A 16 -7.64 4.41 -12.77
N GLN A 17 -7.64 3.18 -12.24
CA GLN A 17 -6.41 2.41 -12.10
C GLN A 17 -5.70 2.21 -13.43
N GLY A 18 -6.45 2.07 -14.54
CA GLY A 18 -5.94 1.80 -15.88
C GLY A 18 -5.61 0.33 -16.13
N THR A 19 -5.09 0.02 -17.32
CA THR A 19 -4.68 -1.33 -17.72
C THR A 19 -3.29 -1.70 -17.16
N GLY A 20 -2.92 -2.97 -17.32
CA GLY A 20 -1.64 -3.54 -16.85
C GLY A 20 -1.77 -4.36 -15.57
N ASP A 21 -0.65 -4.92 -15.12
CA ASP A 21 -0.54 -5.61 -13.83
C ASP A 21 -0.61 -4.64 -12.64
N LEU A 22 -0.61 -5.18 -11.42
CA LEU A 22 -0.73 -4.39 -10.19
C LEU A 22 0.43 -3.39 -10.04
N GLY A 23 1.67 -3.80 -10.32
CA GLY A 23 2.85 -2.93 -10.27
C GLY A 23 2.76 -1.75 -11.24
N GLN A 24 2.27 -1.99 -12.45
CA GLN A 24 2.04 -0.95 -13.46
C GLN A 24 0.96 0.04 -13.01
N ARG A 25 -0.12 -0.44 -12.39
CA ARG A 25 -1.20 0.39 -11.84
C ARG A 25 -0.72 1.24 -10.66
N MET A 26 0.01 0.67 -9.71
CA MET A 26 0.59 1.43 -8.59
C MET A 26 1.60 2.46 -9.10
N GLY A 27 2.52 2.07 -9.97
CA GLY A 27 3.52 2.97 -10.56
C GLY A 27 2.90 4.14 -11.33
N ARG A 28 1.71 3.96 -11.91
CA ARG A 28 0.96 5.04 -12.59
C ARG A 28 0.59 6.16 -11.61
N ILE A 29 0.12 5.82 -10.40
CA ILE A 29 -0.21 6.81 -9.37
C ILE A 29 1.03 7.61 -8.96
N PHE A 30 2.16 6.95 -8.71
CA PHE A 30 3.42 7.62 -8.36
C PHE A 30 4.00 8.49 -9.49
N ARG A 31 3.61 8.26 -10.75
CA ARG A 31 3.98 9.13 -11.88
C ARG A 31 3.03 10.31 -12.07
N GLN A 32 1.74 10.13 -11.81
CA GLN A 32 0.70 11.13 -12.10
C GLN A 32 0.52 12.18 -11.01
N LEU A 33 0.78 11.83 -9.74
CA LEU A 33 0.61 12.78 -8.64
C LEU A 33 1.70 13.88 -8.66
N PRO A 34 1.41 15.10 -8.16
CA PRO A 34 2.39 16.17 -8.02
C PRO A 34 3.63 15.73 -7.22
N PRO A 35 4.79 16.40 -7.35
CA PRO A 35 5.97 16.11 -6.56
C PRO A 35 5.70 16.09 -5.05
N GLY A 36 6.38 15.22 -4.32
CA GLY A 36 6.22 15.03 -2.88
C GLY A 36 5.90 13.59 -2.48
N PRO A 37 5.93 13.29 -1.18
CA PRO A 37 5.73 11.95 -0.66
C PRO A 37 4.31 11.46 -0.94
N VAL A 38 4.19 10.18 -1.30
CA VAL A 38 2.91 9.53 -1.58
C VAL A 38 2.80 8.27 -0.75
N VAL A 39 1.65 8.06 -0.12
CA VAL A 39 1.26 6.82 0.56
C VAL A 39 0.11 6.21 -0.22
N LEU A 40 0.27 4.97 -0.66
CA LEU A 40 -0.78 4.16 -1.28
C LEU A 40 -1.15 3.03 -0.32
N VAL A 41 -2.45 2.81 -0.13
CA VAL A 41 -2.98 1.78 0.79
C VAL A 41 -4.05 0.92 0.12
N GLY A 42 -4.16 -0.33 0.56
CA GLY A 42 -5.31 -1.20 0.29
C GLY A 42 -6.58 -0.72 1.00
N SER A 43 -7.74 -1.07 0.46
CA SER A 43 -9.05 -0.71 1.01
C SER A 43 -9.67 -1.77 1.92
N ASP A 44 -9.02 -2.92 2.05
CA ASP A 44 -9.44 -4.15 2.73
C ASP A 44 -8.82 -4.31 4.13
N ILE A 45 -8.30 -3.21 4.69
CA ILE A 45 -7.57 -3.19 5.96
C ILE A 45 -8.41 -2.46 7.02
N PRO A 46 -9.36 -3.11 7.69
CA PRO A 46 -10.27 -2.42 8.61
C PRO A 46 -9.57 -1.83 9.84
N GLU A 47 -8.41 -2.37 10.22
CA GLU A 47 -7.63 -1.90 11.37
C GLU A 47 -6.72 -0.69 11.02
N ILE A 48 -6.74 -0.23 9.76
CA ILE A 48 -6.03 0.97 9.34
C ILE A 48 -6.49 2.19 10.14
N GLY A 49 -5.57 3.12 10.41
CA GLY A 49 -5.87 4.31 11.19
C GLY A 49 -4.86 5.41 10.95
N ALA A 50 -5.22 6.65 11.32
CA ALA A 50 -4.41 7.85 11.07
C ALA A 50 -2.96 7.70 11.56
N ARG A 51 -2.75 7.07 12.72
CA ARG A 51 -1.41 6.80 13.27
C ARG A 51 -0.51 5.98 12.33
N HIS A 52 -1.07 5.03 11.59
CA HIS A 52 -0.31 4.18 10.67
C HIS A 52 0.15 5.00 9.45
N ILE A 53 -0.74 5.86 8.93
CA ILE A 53 -0.44 6.76 7.81
C ILE A 53 0.61 7.80 8.22
N ALA A 54 0.42 8.44 9.38
CA ALA A 54 1.38 9.41 9.91
C ALA A 54 2.76 8.79 10.13
N ALA A 55 2.82 7.57 10.67
CA ALA A 55 4.08 6.84 10.85
C ALA A 55 4.77 6.53 9.50
N ALA A 56 4.01 6.18 8.46
CA ALA A 56 4.57 5.97 7.12
C ALA A 56 5.19 7.26 6.56
N PHE A 57 4.50 8.39 6.65
CA PHE A 57 5.06 9.70 6.25
C PHE A 57 6.28 10.09 7.07
N SER A 58 6.26 9.89 8.39
CA SER A 58 7.41 10.17 9.26
C SER A 58 8.64 9.35 8.86
N LYS A 59 8.46 8.06 8.58
CA LYS A 59 9.56 7.17 8.13
C LYS A 59 10.15 7.58 6.80
N LEU A 60 9.38 8.23 5.92
CA LEU A 60 9.90 8.80 4.68
C LEU A 60 10.87 9.97 4.92
N GLY A 61 11.03 10.49 6.15
CA GLY A 61 12.14 11.40 6.47
C GLY A 61 13.50 10.74 6.24
N ASP A 62 13.63 9.49 6.67
CA ASP A 62 14.91 8.75 6.68
C ASP A 62 14.98 7.64 5.62
N CYS A 63 13.85 7.28 5.01
CA CYS A 63 13.73 6.20 4.03
C CYS A 63 13.29 6.74 2.66
N ASP A 64 13.66 6.02 1.59
CA ASP A 64 13.16 6.28 0.24
C ASP A 64 11.76 5.70 0.02
N ALA A 65 11.49 4.55 0.65
CA ALA A 65 10.20 3.88 0.63
C ALA A 65 9.86 3.24 1.97
N VAL A 66 8.58 2.99 2.20
CA VAL A 66 8.06 2.22 3.35
C VAL A 66 7.09 1.18 2.84
N LEU A 67 7.24 -0.06 3.31
CA LEU A 67 6.28 -1.15 3.07
C LEU A 67 5.57 -1.52 4.38
N GLY A 68 4.24 -1.60 4.36
CA GLY A 68 3.43 -2.11 5.47
C GLY A 68 3.03 -3.56 5.19
N PRO A 69 3.63 -4.57 5.86
CA PRO A 69 3.37 -5.98 5.56
C PRO A 69 1.91 -6.38 5.84
N ALA A 70 1.35 -7.21 4.98
CA ALA A 70 0.09 -7.91 5.23
C ALA A 70 0.35 -9.32 5.79
N GLY A 71 -0.68 -9.99 6.29
CA GLY A 71 -0.55 -11.31 6.93
C GLY A 71 -0.32 -12.47 5.95
N ASP A 72 -0.54 -12.23 4.66
CA ASP A 72 -0.51 -13.20 3.55
C ASP A 72 0.84 -13.25 2.80
N GLY A 73 1.81 -12.41 3.22
CA GLY A 73 3.10 -12.23 2.54
C GLY A 73 3.09 -11.10 1.49
N GLY A 74 1.96 -10.43 1.30
CA GLY A 74 1.83 -9.17 0.58
C GLY A 74 2.11 -7.94 1.45
N PHE A 75 1.62 -6.80 0.99
CA PHE A 75 1.70 -5.54 1.74
C PHE A 75 0.43 -4.72 1.53
N TRP A 76 -0.04 -4.13 2.61
CA TRP A 76 -1.22 -3.28 2.61
C TRP A 76 -0.90 -1.80 2.36
N LEU A 77 0.37 -1.41 2.50
CA LEU A 77 0.84 -0.04 2.31
C LEU A 77 2.16 -0.02 1.55
N VAL A 78 2.25 0.89 0.59
CA VAL A 78 3.52 1.33 0.02
C VAL A 78 3.59 2.85 0.02
N ALA A 79 4.63 3.39 0.64
CA ALA A 79 4.92 4.82 0.64
C ALA A 79 6.23 5.10 -0.05
N MET A 80 6.34 6.26 -0.69
CA MET A 80 7.57 6.70 -1.36
C MET A 80 7.80 8.19 -1.18
N ARG A 81 9.05 8.55 -0.87
CA ARG A 81 9.48 9.94 -0.68
C ARG A 81 9.47 10.72 -1.99
N ARG A 82 9.75 10.05 -3.12
CA ARG A 82 9.76 10.59 -4.50
C ARG A 82 10.69 11.80 -4.69
N ILE A 83 11.92 11.74 -4.18
CA ILE A 83 12.94 12.77 -4.46
C ILE A 83 13.37 12.73 -5.94
N ARG A 84 13.35 11.55 -6.57
CA ARG A 84 13.70 11.36 -7.98
C ARG A 84 12.47 11.00 -8.80
N ARG A 85 12.54 11.26 -10.12
CA ARG A 85 11.48 10.88 -11.06
C ARG A 85 11.22 9.37 -10.97
N PHE A 86 9.97 9.00 -10.79
CA PHE A 86 9.57 7.59 -10.76
C PHE A 86 9.78 6.94 -12.15
N PRO A 87 10.34 5.72 -12.24
CA PRO A 87 10.63 5.07 -13.52
C PRO A 87 9.41 4.95 -14.45
N GLY A 88 9.66 4.99 -15.76
CA GLY A 88 8.64 4.73 -16.77
C GLY A 88 8.08 3.30 -16.67
N ALA A 89 6.89 3.06 -17.25
CA ALA A 89 6.20 1.78 -17.12
C ALA A 89 6.94 0.58 -17.75
N ASN A 90 7.86 0.83 -18.68
CA ASN A 90 8.62 -0.18 -19.42
C ASN A 90 10.08 -0.30 -18.95
N VAL A 91 10.40 0.30 -17.79
CA VAL A 91 11.73 0.27 -17.20
C VAL A 91 11.65 -0.55 -15.91
N GLN A 92 12.70 -1.32 -15.61
CA GLN A 92 12.81 -2.00 -14.32
C GLN A 92 12.67 -0.96 -13.20
N GLY A 93 11.77 -1.24 -12.26
CA GLY A 93 11.32 -0.26 -11.27
C GLY A 93 11.01 -0.94 -9.94
N PRO A 94 10.58 -0.17 -8.93
CA PRO A 94 10.37 -0.67 -7.58
C PRO A 94 9.25 -1.72 -7.46
N PHE A 95 8.55 -2.01 -8.56
CA PHE A 95 7.45 -2.97 -8.65
C PHE A 95 7.68 -4.01 -9.76
N SER A 96 8.93 -4.25 -10.19
CA SER A 96 9.27 -5.22 -11.23
C SER A 96 10.69 -5.79 -11.09
N PRO A 97 10.88 -7.13 -11.14
CA PRO A 97 9.84 -8.17 -11.21
C PRO A 97 9.19 -8.40 -9.83
N VAL A 98 7.88 -8.64 -9.81
CA VAL A 98 7.14 -9.01 -8.58
C VAL A 98 6.07 -10.05 -8.92
N ARG A 99 6.06 -11.15 -8.17
CA ARG A 99 5.00 -12.17 -8.26
C ARG A 99 3.77 -11.72 -7.46
N TRP A 100 2.92 -10.93 -8.11
CA TRP A 100 1.68 -10.43 -7.52
C TRP A 100 0.72 -11.55 -7.12
N SER A 101 -0.17 -11.25 -6.16
CA SER A 101 -1.16 -12.21 -5.63
C SER A 101 -0.51 -13.49 -5.09
N SER A 102 0.65 -13.34 -4.45
CA SER A 102 1.37 -14.44 -3.81
C SER A 102 2.09 -13.94 -2.55
N GLU A 103 2.49 -14.88 -1.69
CA GLU A 103 3.32 -14.62 -0.50
C GLU A 103 4.69 -13.98 -0.83
N PHE A 104 5.07 -13.98 -2.11
CA PHE A 104 6.32 -13.40 -2.58
C PHE A 104 6.20 -11.91 -2.92
N ALA A 105 5.00 -11.32 -2.90
CA ALA A 105 4.81 -9.94 -3.34
C ALA A 105 5.62 -8.93 -2.51
N LEU A 106 5.64 -9.06 -1.17
CA LEU A 106 6.48 -8.23 -0.30
C LEU A 106 7.98 -8.45 -0.52
N PRO A 107 8.53 -9.68 -0.42
CA PRO A 107 9.97 -9.88 -0.58
C PRO A 107 10.46 -9.51 -1.98
N ASP A 108 9.71 -9.80 -3.04
CA ASP A 108 10.08 -9.41 -4.41
C ASP A 108 10.10 -7.88 -4.56
N THR A 109 9.09 -7.18 -4.04
CA THR A 109 9.03 -5.70 -4.07
C THR A 109 10.21 -5.09 -3.30
N MET A 110 10.50 -5.62 -2.12
CA MET A 110 11.63 -5.17 -1.30
C MET A 110 12.97 -5.42 -2.02
N ALA A 111 13.14 -6.55 -2.68
CA ALA A 111 14.32 -6.86 -3.48
C ALA A 111 14.47 -5.90 -4.67
N ALA A 112 13.37 -5.63 -5.40
CA ALA A 112 13.36 -4.69 -6.52
C ALA A 112 13.74 -3.26 -6.08
N MET A 113 13.20 -2.77 -4.95
CA MET A 113 13.57 -1.47 -4.39
C MET A 113 15.04 -1.42 -3.94
N ARG A 114 15.54 -2.46 -3.29
CA ARG A 114 16.95 -2.54 -2.88
C ARG A 114 17.91 -2.60 -4.05
N ALA A 115 17.56 -3.28 -5.14
CA ALA A 115 18.34 -3.27 -6.37
C ALA A 115 18.46 -1.87 -6.99
N LEU A 116 17.53 -0.95 -6.67
CA LEU A 116 17.58 0.46 -7.05
C LEU A 116 18.28 1.34 -6.00
N ASN A 117 18.99 0.74 -5.04
CA ASN A 117 19.67 1.39 -3.92
C ASN A 117 18.73 2.24 -3.03
N MET A 118 17.45 1.86 -2.93
CA MET A 118 16.50 2.54 -2.04
C MET A 118 16.66 2.06 -0.60
N HIS A 119 16.68 2.99 0.35
CA HIS A 119 16.51 2.65 1.76
C HIS A 119 15.02 2.37 2.04
N VAL A 120 14.70 1.10 2.33
CA VAL A 120 13.32 0.63 2.54
C VAL A 120 13.05 0.42 4.03
N GLY A 121 12.16 1.23 4.59
CA GLY A 121 11.63 1.05 5.93
C GLY A 121 10.44 0.08 5.98
N ILE A 122 10.20 -0.52 7.14
CA ILE A 122 9.02 -1.35 7.41
C ILE A 122 8.06 -0.63 8.35
N GLY A 123 6.78 -0.63 7.99
CA GLY A 123 5.66 -0.12 8.77
C GLY A 123 5.03 -1.16 9.67
N ALA A 124 3.87 -0.85 10.24
CA ALA A 124 3.10 -1.82 11.01
C ALA A 124 2.57 -2.94 10.11
N THR A 125 2.59 -4.17 10.61
CA THR A 125 1.88 -5.30 9.98
C THR A 125 0.41 -5.21 10.37
N LEU A 126 -0.48 -5.20 9.37
CA LEU A 126 -1.93 -5.23 9.57
C LEU A 126 -2.53 -6.41 8.80
N ALA A 127 -3.70 -6.87 9.24
CA ALA A 127 -4.44 -7.92 8.57
C ALA A 127 -5.44 -7.33 7.57
N ASP A 128 -5.40 -7.85 6.36
CA ASP A 128 -6.42 -7.76 5.32
C ASP A 128 -7.58 -8.72 5.56
N ILE A 129 -8.69 -8.44 4.87
CA ILE A 129 -9.86 -9.31 4.81
C ILE A 129 -10.10 -9.69 3.35
N ASP A 130 -9.61 -10.86 2.94
CA ASP A 130 -9.80 -11.39 1.59
C ASP A 130 -11.00 -12.34 1.51
N ASN A 131 -11.26 -13.08 2.59
CA ASN A 131 -12.27 -14.12 2.61
C ASN A 131 -13.07 -14.17 3.92
N GLY A 132 -14.10 -15.01 3.95
CA GLY A 132 -14.99 -15.15 5.11
C GLY A 132 -14.28 -15.60 6.40
N ARG A 133 -13.17 -16.33 6.30
CA ARG A 133 -12.38 -16.74 7.46
C ARG A 133 -11.62 -15.55 8.05
N ASP A 134 -11.11 -14.65 7.23
CA ASP A 134 -10.45 -13.42 7.69
C ASP A 134 -11.46 -12.51 8.38
N TYR A 135 -12.64 -12.37 7.78
CA TYR A 135 -13.74 -11.61 8.35
C TYR A 135 -14.18 -12.16 9.72
N ALA A 136 -14.38 -13.47 9.84
CA ALA A 136 -14.72 -14.11 11.11
C ALA A 136 -13.65 -13.91 12.19
N ARG A 137 -12.37 -14.00 11.80
CA ARG A 137 -11.23 -13.72 12.71
C ARG A 137 -11.25 -12.27 13.18
N TRP A 138 -11.46 -11.32 12.28
CA TRP A 138 -11.57 -9.90 12.61
C TRP A 138 -12.75 -9.64 13.55
N GLN A 139 -13.93 -10.16 13.24
CA GLN A 139 -15.13 -9.99 14.06
C GLN A 139 -14.93 -10.50 15.51
N ALA A 140 -14.30 -11.67 15.66
CA ALA A 140 -13.97 -12.22 16.97
C ALA A 140 -12.99 -11.33 17.76
N ARG A 141 -12.02 -10.67 17.10
CA ARG A 141 -11.13 -9.69 17.73
C ARG A 141 -11.90 -8.46 18.21
N GLN A 142 -12.79 -7.91 17.37
CA GLN A 142 -13.61 -6.74 17.71
C GLN A 142 -14.47 -7.01 18.96
N MET A 143 -15.14 -8.17 19.02
CA MET A 143 -15.97 -8.55 20.18
C MET A 143 -15.15 -8.67 21.48
N ARG A 144 -13.91 -9.15 21.41
CA ARG A 144 -13.03 -9.26 22.58
C ARG A 144 -12.58 -7.90 23.08
N GLN A 145 -12.30 -6.96 22.18
CA GLN A 145 -11.90 -5.59 22.54
C GLN A 145 -13.06 -4.83 23.19
N ALA A 146 -14.27 -4.95 22.66
CA ALA A 146 -15.47 -4.31 23.21
C ALA A 146 -15.83 -4.78 24.64
N ARG A 147 -15.37 -5.97 25.05
CA ARG A 147 -15.58 -6.51 26.41
C ARG A 147 -14.51 -6.08 27.42
N ARG A 148 -13.44 -5.43 26.97
CA ARG A 148 -12.29 -5.02 27.80
C ARG A 148 -12.23 -3.52 28.09
N GLY A 149 -13.06 -2.73 27.42
CA GLY A 149 -13.26 -1.29 27.70
C GLY A 149 -14.59 -1.06 28.38
#